data_AF-I3DY49-F1
#
_entry.id   AF-I3DY49-F1
#
_cell.length_a   1.000
_cell.length_b   1.000
_cell.length_c   1.000
_cell.angle_alpha   90.00
_cell.angle_beta   90.00
_cell.angle_gamma   90.00
#
_symmetry.space_group_name_H-M   'P 1'
#
loop_
_entity.id
_entity.type
_entity.pdbx_description
1 polymer ?
#
loop_
_entity_poly.entity_id
_entity_poly.type
_entity_poly.pdbx_seq_one_letter_code
_entity_poly.pdbx_strand_id
1 'polypeptide(L)'
;MNKVAQFPLIKVAYNLLKSAEHKVFNVDLYNGLDAPILSIREKPEKIILDYIDETEGYEIDIHFKNSYIVATEKDFTFHVDKERDCVFFVSNNHENLYFMILIG
;
A
#
# COMPACT_ATOMS: atom_id res chain seq x y z
N MET A 1 9.90 -5.93 29.81
CA MET A 1 9.49 -5.16 28.64
C MET A 1 9.96 -5.91 27.40
N ASN A 2 9.09 -6.70 26.78
CA ASN A 2 9.41 -7.33 25.51
C ASN A 2 9.44 -6.24 24.44
N LYS A 3 10.63 -5.95 23.90
CA LYS A 3 10.76 -5.24 22.63
C LYS A 3 10.23 -6.19 21.55
N VAL A 4 8.91 -6.25 21.40
CA VAL A 4 8.32 -6.73 20.15
C VAL A 4 8.86 -5.76 19.11
N ALA A 5 9.71 -6.25 18.21
CA ALA A 5 10.14 -5.44 17.08
C ALA A 5 8.86 -4.97 16.38
N GLN A 6 8.51 -3.70 16.56
CA GLN A 6 7.47 -3.06 15.76
C GLN A 6 8.05 -3.01 14.36
N PHE A 7 7.74 -4.03 13.57
CA PHE A 7 8.03 -3.98 12.16
C PHE A 7 7.22 -2.83 11.58
N PRO A 8 7.84 -1.92 10.82
CA PRO A 8 7.10 -0.86 10.18
C PRO A 8 6.02 -1.48 9.28
N LEU A 9 4.79 -0.99 9.39
CA LEU A 9 3.62 -1.61 8.75
C LEU A 9 3.75 -1.63 7.23
N ILE A 10 4.45 -0.65 6.65
CA ILE A 10 4.79 -0.62 5.22
C ILE A 10 5.65 -1.81 4.78
N LYS A 11 6.54 -2.33 5.63
CA LYS A 11 7.34 -3.52 5.29
C LYS A 11 6.48 -4.76 5.22
N VAL A 12 5.47 -4.86 6.10
CA VAL A 12 4.52 -5.98 6.09
C VAL A 12 3.65 -5.91 4.83
N ALA A 13 3.16 -4.72 4.48
CA ALA A 13 2.45 -4.45 3.24
C ALA A 13 3.29 -4.81 2.01
N TYR A 14 4.52 -4.28 1.93
CA TYR A 14 5.48 -4.57 0.87
C TYR A 14 5.71 -6.07 0.71
N ASN A 15 5.98 -6.81 1.79
CA ASN A 15 6.26 -8.24 1.70
C ASN A 15 5.07 -9.03 1.11
N LEU A 16 3.84 -8.69 1.51
CA LEU A 16 2.64 -9.31 0.96
C LEU A 16 2.52 -8.99 -0.54
N LEU A 17 2.54 -7.71 -0.90
CA LEU A 17 2.42 -7.25 -2.28
C LEU A 17 3.52 -7.83 -3.17
N LYS A 18 4.77 -7.82 -2.70
CA LYS A 18 5.93 -8.36 -3.42
C LYS A 18 5.80 -9.86 -3.66
N SER A 19 5.36 -10.62 -2.65
CA SER A 19 5.13 -12.06 -2.81
C SER A 19 4.04 -12.37 -3.86
N ALA A 20 3.12 -11.43 -4.06
CA ALA A 20 2.02 -11.52 -5.00
C ALA A 20 2.24 -10.75 -6.31
N GLU A 21 3.45 -10.26 -6.61
CA GLU A 21 3.70 -9.40 -7.80
C GLU A 21 3.40 -10.07 -9.15
N HIS A 22 3.27 -11.40 -9.15
CA HIS A 22 2.88 -12.18 -10.32
C HIS A 22 1.36 -12.21 -10.56
N LYS A 23 0.55 -11.70 -9.63
CA LYS A 23 -0.93 -11.70 -9.66
C LYS A 23 -1.47 -10.33 -10.09
N VAL A 24 -2.74 -10.32 -10.50
CA VAL A 24 -3.45 -9.07 -10.80
C VAL A 24 -3.90 -8.41 -9.50
N PHE A 25 -3.66 -7.12 -9.36
CA PHE A 25 -4.16 -6.32 -8.25
C PHE A 25 -5.40 -5.54 -8.70
N ASN A 26 -6.42 -5.53 -7.86
CA ASN A 26 -7.48 -4.53 -7.93
C ASN A 26 -7.10 -3.43 -6.95
N VAL A 27 -6.80 -2.25 -7.48
CA VAL A 27 -6.47 -1.07 -6.66
C VAL A 27 -7.63 -0.10 -6.77
N ASP A 28 -8.22 0.22 -5.62
CA ASP A 28 -9.32 1.14 -5.48
C ASP A 28 -8.89 2.34 -4.63
N LEU A 29 -9.15 3.55 -5.12
CA LEU A 29 -8.96 4.81 -4.38
C LEU A 29 -10.31 5.33 -3.91
N TYR A 30 -10.40 5.61 -2.62
CA TYR A 30 -11.59 6.15 -1.97
C TYR A 30 -11.29 7.53 -1.37
N ASN A 31 -12.32 8.36 -1.31
CA ASN A 31 -12.30 9.70 -0.69
C ASN A 31 -13.44 9.89 0.32
N GLY A 32 -13.89 8.81 0.97
CA GLY A 32 -15.01 8.81 1.92
C GLY A 32 -16.39 8.58 1.34
N LEU A 33 -16.49 8.26 0.05
CA LEU A 33 -17.72 7.83 -0.59
C LEU A 33 -17.89 6.29 -0.51
N ASP A 34 -19.13 5.82 -0.68
CA ASP A 34 -19.46 4.38 -0.67
C ASP A 34 -18.88 3.60 -1.87
N ALA A 35 -18.31 4.30 -2.85
CA ALA A 35 -17.72 3.74 -4.06
C ALA A 35 -16.35 4.36 -4.35
N PRO A 36 -15.43 3.61 -4.99
CA PRO A 36 -14.12 4.14 -5.36
C PRO A 36 -14.25 5.24 -6.42
N ILE A 37 -13.43 6.28 -6.28
CA ILE A 37 -13.31 7.36 -7.27
C ILE A 37 -12.38 6.99 -8.42
N LEU A 38 -11.51 5.99 -8.20
CA LEU A 38 -10.64 5.41 -9.22
C LEU A 38 -10.45 3.93 -8.89
N SER A 39 -10.54 3.09 -9.92
CA SER A 39 -10.27 1.66 -9.83
C SER A 39 -9.37 1.25 -10.98
N ILE A 40 -8.28 0.53 -10.68
CA ILE A 40 -7.45 -0.12 -11.70
C ILE A 40 -7.37 -1.61 -11.40
N ARG A 41 -7.26 -2.41 -12.47
CA ARG A 41 -7.11 -3.86 -12.39
C ARG A 41 -5.95 -4.30 -13.28
N GLU A 42 -4.75 -4.30 -12.71
CA GLU A 42 -3.51 -4.53 -13.45
C GLU A 42 -2.55 -5.41 -12.64
N LYS A 43 -1.72 -6.18 -13.34
CA LYS A 43 -0.56 -6.85 -12.73
C LYS A 43 0.54 -5.79 -12.55
N PRO A 44 1.16 -5.66 -11.36
CA PRO A 44 2.30 -4.77 -11.21
C PRO A 44 3.47 -5.26 -12.08
N GLU A 45 4.21 -4.31 -12.65
CA GLU A 45 5.46 -4.58 -13.36
C GLU A 45 6.66 -4.58 -12.41
N LYS A 46 6.58 -3.76 -11.34
CA LYS A 46 7.62 -3.62 -10.34
C LYS A 46 7.04 -3.13 -9.02
N ILE A 47 7.54 -3.68 -7.92
CA ILE A 47 7.26 -3.21 -6.55
C ILE A 47 8.60 -3.00 -5.85
N ILE A 48 8.82 -1.80 -5.35
CA ILE A 48 10.06 -1.33 -4.70
C ILE A 48 9.72 -0.88 -3.28
N LEU A 49 10.65 -1.11 -2.36
CA LEU A 49 10.63 -0.53 -1.02
C LEU A 49 12.00 0.08 -0.76
N ASP A 50 12.03 1.39 -0.63
CA ASP A 50 13.26 2.14 -0.35
C ASP A 50 13.14 2.88 0.98
N TYR A 51 14.26 3.09 1.65
CA TYR A 51 14.35 3.96 2.82
C TYR A 51 14.81 5.33 2.37
N ILE A 52 14.02 6.37 2.65
CA ILE A 52 14.31 7.74 2.22
C ILE A 52 15.20 8.42 3.27
N ASP A 53 14.65 8.75 4.43
CA ASP A 53 15.36 9.33 5.58
C ASP A 53 14.54 9.18 6.89
N GLU A 54 15.01 9.80 7.98
CA GLU A 54 14.35 9.76 9.29
C GLU A 54 13.02 10.54 9.36
N THR A 55 12.76 11.42 8.40
CA THR A 55 11.57 12.28 8.34
C THR A 55 10.46 11.62 7.52
N GLU A 56 10.81 11.05 6.37
CA GLU A 56 9.87 10.41 5.45
C GLU A 56 9.64 8.92 5.79
N GLY A 57 10.66 8.25 6.33
CA GLY A 57 10.64 6.82 6.59
C GLY A 57 10.87 6.00 5.33
N TYR A 58 10.20 4.85 5.24
CA TYR A 58 10.18 4.03 4.02
C TYR A 58 9.15 4.54 3.00
N GLU A 59 9.47 4.36 1.72
CA GLU A 59 8.58 4.59 0.59
C GLU A 59 8.34 3.26 -0.13
N ILE A 60 7.07 2.99 -0.45
CA ILE A 60 6.69 1.90 -1.35
C ILE A 60 6.28 2.48 -2.70
N ASP A 61 6.83 1.89 -3.75
CA ASP A 61 6.63 2.33 -5.12
C ASP A 61 6.14 1.15 -5.97
N ILE A 62 4.91 1.25 -6.50
CA ILE A 62 4.23 0.19 -7.25
C ILE A 62 4.00 0.70 -8.67
N HIS A 63 4.71 0.11 -9.63
CA HIS A 63 4.56 0.42 -11.04
C HIS A 63 3.61 -0.57 -11.71
N PHE A 64 2.65 -0.04 -12.44
CA PHE A 64 1.80 -0.75 -13.41
C PHE A 64 2.16 -0.26 -14.81
N LYS A 65 1.50 -0.82 -15.83
CA LYS A 65 1.83 -0.50 -17.23
C LYS A 65 1.59 0.98 -17.58
N ASN A 66 0.52 1.56 -17.05
CA ASN A 66 0.11 2.94 -17.38
C ASN A 66 0.03 3.86 -16.16
N SER A 67 0.35 3.37 -14.97
CA SER A 67 0.15 4.08 -13.71
C SER A 67 1.15 3.63 -12.65
N TYR A 68 1.25 4.39 -11.57
CA TYR A 68 2.07 4.03 -10.43
C TYR A 68 1.42 4.54 -9.13
N ILE A 69 1.78 3.93 -8.02
CA ILE A 69 1.39 4.34 -6.66
C ILE A 69 2.67 4.54 -5.87
N VAL A 70 2.83 5.73 -5.29
CA VAL A 70 3.90 6.06 -4.34
C VAL A 70 3.26 6.34 -3.00
N ALA A 71 3.78 5.75 -1.93
CA ALA A 71 3.33 6.06 -0.58
C ALA A 71 4.48 5.95 0.43
N THR A 72 4.60 6.98 1.28
CA THR A 72 5.58 7.03 2.37
C THR A 72 4.92 6.71 3.71
N GLU A 73 5.72 6.31 4.70
CA GLU A 73 5.24 6.13 6.08
C GLU A 73 4.77 7.42 6.74
N LYS A 74 5.37 8.55 6.34
CA LYS A 74 4.94 9.87 6.80
C LYS A 74 3.51 10.20 6.32
N ASP A 75 3.22 9.92 5.05
CA ASP A 75 1.94 10.32 4.45
C ASP A 75 0.83 9.28 4.61
N PHE A 76 1.19 8.01 4.84
CA PHE A 76 0.25 6.91 4.93
C PHE A 76 0.51 5.95 6.09
N THR A 77 -0.57 5.53 6.73
CA THR A 77 -0.59 4.35 7.59
C THR A 77 -0.99 3.12 6.78
N PHE A 78 -0.25 2.03 6.95
CA PHE A 78 -0.47 0.79 6.20
C PHE A 78 -1.20 -0.24 7.07
N HIS A 79 -2.24 -0.88 6.53
CA HIS A 79 -2.92 -2.01 7.18
C HIS A 79 -2.93 -3.21 6.24
N VAL A 80 -2.72 -4.40 6.81
CA VAL A 80 -2.71 -5.66 6.04
C VAL A 80 -3.77 -6.58 6.60
N ASP A 81 -4.72 -6.97 5.74
CA ASP A 81 -5.69 -8.03 6.00
C ASP A 81 -5.25 -9.27 5.22
N LYS A 82 -4.63 -10.22 5.93
CA LYS A 82 -4.13 -11.47 5.34
C LYS A 82 -5.24 -12.47 5.02
N GLU A 83 -6.41 -12.37 5.66
CA GLU A 83 -7.51 -13.29 5.36
C GLU A 83 -8.15 -12.98 4.02
N ARG A 84 -8.10 -11.70 3.63
CA ARG A 84 -8.64 -11.19 2.37
C ARG A 84 -7.55 -10.88 1.33
N ASP A 85 -6.30 -11.20 1.60
CA ASP A 85 -5.13 -10.82 0.78
C ASP A 85 -5.20 -9.35 0.32
N CYS A 86 -5.39 -8.45 1.28
CA CYS A 86 -5.67 -7.04 1.05
C CYS A 86 -4.73 -6.12 1.83
N VAL A 87 -4.36 -4.99 1.22
CA VAL A 87 -3.57 -3.93 1.85
C VAL A 87 -4.29 -2.59 1.73
N PHE A 88 -4.34 -1.84 2.82
CA PHE A 88 -4.88 -0.48 2.86
C PHE A 88 -3.78 0.53 3.11
N PHE A 89 -3.83 1.63 2.37
CA PHE A 89 -2.93 2.77 2.50
C PHE A 89 -3.82 3.94 2.92
N VAL A 90 -3.85 4.26 4.21
CA VAL A 90 -4.75 5.29 4.76
C VAL A 90 -3.98 6.59 4.93
N SER A 91 -4.46 7.67 4.31
CA SER A 91 -3.76 8.95 4.38
C SER A 91 -3.75 9.50 5.80
N ASN A 92 -2.59 9.97 6.24
CA ASN A 92 -2.42 10.66 7.53
C ASN A 92 -2.84 12.14 7.44
N ASN A 93 -2.88 12.70 6.22
CA ASN A 93 -3.10 14.14 5.98
C ASN A 93 -4.49 14.46 5.42
N HIS A 94 -5.22 13.46 4.95
CA HIS A 94 -6.55 13.63 4.35
C HIS A 94 -7.54 12.66 4.96
N GLU A 95 -8.52 13.20 5.69
CA GLU A 95 -9.62 12.40 6.22
C GLU A 95 -10.35 11.68 5.08
N ASN A 96 -10.50 10.37 5.24
CA ASN A 96 -11.20 9.46 4.32
C ASN A 96 -10.53 9.17 2.97
N LEU A 97 -9.31 9.67 2.73
CA LEU A 97 -8.53 9.27 1.55
C LEU A 97 -7.77 7.97 1.84
N TYR A 98 -8.05 6.92 1.09
CA TYR A 98 -7.28 5.68 1.20
C TYR A 98 -7.24 4.89 -0.11
N PHE A 99 -6.15 4.15 -0.31
CA PHE A 99 -6.10 3.08 -1.30
C PHE A 99 -6.42 1.74 -0.64
N MET A 100 -7.12 0.88 -1.38
CA MET A 100 -7.27 -0.54 -1.08
C MET A 100 -6.68 -1.33 -2.24
N ILE A 101 -5.75 -2.24 -1.94
CA ILE A 101 -5.15 -3.16 -2.91
C ILE A 101 -5.60 -4.56 -2.56
N LEU A 102 -6.51 -5.12 -3.36
CA LEU A 102 -6.95 -6.50 -3.27
C LEU A 102 -6.17 -7.37 -4.27
N ILE A 103 -5.53 -8.42 -3.77
CA ILE A 103 -4.75 -9.36 -4.58
C ILE A 103 -5.68 -10.44 -5.15
N GLY A 104 -5.69 -10.60 -6.47
CA GLY A 104 -6.52 -11.58 -7.18
C GLY A 104 -5.95 -12.99 -7.31
#